data_AF-W9W484-F1
#
_entry.id   AF-W9W484-F1
#
_cell.length_a   1.000
_cell.length_b   1.000
_cell.length_c   1.000
_cell.angle_alpha   90.00
_cell.angle_beta   90.00
_cell.angle_gamma   90.00
#
_symmetry.space_group_name_H-M   'P 1'
#
loop_
_entity.id
_entity.type
_entity.pdbx_description
1 polymer ?
#
loop_
_entity_poly.entity_id
_entity_poly.type
_entity_poly.pdbx_seq_one_letter_code
_entity_poly.pdbx_strand_id
1 'polypeptide(L)' 'MSSGVPARFWGAPIRYLRWAAHEKPAIFWSCILGGLGPASFAIIPPLRRWVGDEDPPRIPLTYPGTYDTSV' A
#
# COMPACT_ATOMS: atom_id res chain seq x y z
N MET A 1 -14.14 -35.34 14.54
CA MET A 1 -14.25 -33.94 14.98
C MET A 1 -13.53 -33.06 13.96
N SER A 2 -14.24 -32.37 13.07
CA SER A 2 -13.59 -31.37 12.21
C SER A 2 -13.27 -30.19 13.11
N SER A 3 -11.98 -29.95 13.39
CA SER A 3 -11.55 -28.72 14.04
C SER A 3 -12.04 -27.55 13.19
N GLY A 4 -12.83 -26.65 13.78
CA GLY A 4 -13.37 -25.46 13.08
C GLY A 4 -12.29 -24.50 12.54
N VAL A 5 -11.02 -24.78 12.84
CA VAL A 5 -9.84 -24.06 12.38
C VAL A 5 -9.38 -24.65 11.03
N PRO A 6 -9.36 -23.86 9.93
CA PRO A 6 -8.83 -24.32 8.66
C PRO A 6 -7.34 -24.68 8.79
N ALA A 7 -7.03 -25.97 8.60
CA ALA A 7 -5.70 -26.53 8.87
C ALA A 7 -4.57 -26.03 7.94
N ARG A 8 -4.89 -25.50 6.75
CA ARG A 8 -3.88 -25.12 5.76
C ARG A 8 -4.34 -23.94 4.89
N PHE A 9 -3.44 -22.98 4.68
CA PHE A 9 -3.64 -21.87 3.75
C PHE A 9 -3.80 -22.36 2.31
N TRP A 10 -2.88 -23.22 1.84
CA TRP A 10 -2.81 -23.71 0.46
C TRP A 10 -3.93 -24.66 0.01
N GLY A 11 -4.83 -25.05 0.91
CA GLY A 11 -5.97 -25.92 0.56
C GLY A 11 -7.29 -25.19 0.39
N ALA A 12 -7.46 -24.06 1.08
CA ALA A 12 -8.71 -23.30 1.08
C ALA A 12 -8.42 -21.84 1.52
N PRO A 13 -7.71 -21.06 0.69
CA PRO A 13 -7.17 -19.76 1.09
C PRO A 13 -8.28 -18.78 1.49
N ILE A 14 -9.38 -18.71 0.74
CA ILE A 14 -10.52 -17.82 1.05
C ILE A 14 -11.18 -18.20 2.38
N ARG A 15 -11.34 -19.50 2.65
CA ARG A 15 -11.92 -19.98 3.91
C ARG A 15 -11.00 -19.70 5.09
N TYR A 16 -9.68 -19.80 4.90
CA TYR A 16 -8.67 -19.45 5.88
C TYR A 16 -8.69 -17.94 6.20
N LEU A 17 -8.72 -17.08 5.19
CA LEU A 17 -8.78 -15.63 5.38
C LEU A 17 -10.03 -15.21 6.13
N ARG A 18 -11.20 -15.77 5.80
CA ARG A 18 -12.47 -15.51 6.50
C ARG A 18 -12.40 -15.91 7.99
N TRP A 19 -11.83 -17.08 8.28
CA TRP A 19 -11.64 -17.50 9.67
C TRP A 19 -10.63 -16.61 10.41
N ALA A 20 -9.49 -16.29 9.77
CA ALA A 20 -8.45 -15.45 10.37
C ALA A 20 -8.96 -14.05 10.71
N ALA A 21 -9.83 -13.48 9.88
CA ALA A 21 -10.45 -12.18 10.12
C ALA A 21 -11.36 -12.16 11.36
N HIS A 22 -12.05 -13.26 11.68
CA HIS A 22 -12.99 -13.36 12.80
C HIS A 22 -12.31 -13.84 14.10
N GLU A 23 -11.47 -14.88 14.02
CA GLU A 23 -10.87 -15.51 15.20
C GLU A 23 -9.62 -14.78 15.69
N LYS A 24 -8.84 -14.20 14.76
CA LYS A 24 -7.55 -13.55 15.04
C LYS A 24 -7.47 -12.18 14.37
N PRO A 25 -8.41 -11.27 14.68
CA PRO A 25 -8.53 -9.99 13.98
C PRO A 25 -7.26 -9.15 14.07
N ALA A 26 -6.58 -9.14 15.22
CA ALA A 26 -5.36 -8.37 15.41
C ALA A 26 -4.26 -8.73 14.40
N ILE A 27 -3.99 -10.03 14.21
CA ILE A 27 -2.94 -10.49 13.29
C ILE A 27 -3.35 -10.25 11.85
N PHE A 28 -4.60 -10.59 11.50
CA PHE A 28 -5.12 -10.46 10.14
C PHE A 28 -5.06 -9.00 9.65
N TRP A 29 -5.63 -8.08 10.43
CA TRP A 29 -5.68 -6.67 10.05
C TRP A 29 -4.32 -5.98 10.14
N SER A 30 -3.42 -6.40 11.05
CA SER A 30 -2.05 -5.88 11.08
C SER A 30 -1.29 -6.20 9.79
N CYS A 31 -1.42 -7.41 9.25
CA CYS A 31 -0.80 -7.77 7.98
C CYS A 31 -1.39 -6.99 6.80
N ILE A 32 -2.72 -6.82 6.76
CA ILE A 32 -3.39 -6.07 5.70
C ILE A 32 -2.98 -4.59 5.73
N LEU A 33 -3.08 -3.95 6.89
CA LEU A 33 -2.74 -2.53 7.02
C LEU A 33 -1.24 -2.29 6.84
N GLY A 34 -0.41 -3.19 7.37
CA GLY A 34 1.05 -3.16 7.16
C GLY A 34 1.44 -3.33 5.69
N GLY A 35 0.70 -4.13 4.93
CA GLY A 35 0.91 -4.29 3.47
C GLY A 35 0.31 -3.15 2.64
N LEU A 36 -0.79 -2.55 3.09
CA LEU A 36 -1.47 -1.47 2.37
C LEU A 36 -0.62 -0.21 2.25
N GLY A 37 0.20 0.15 3.24
CA GLY A 37 1.08 1.31 3.17
C GLY A 37 2.11 1.24 2.02
N PRO A 38 2.95 0.18 1.96
CA PRO A 38 3.85 -0.03 0.83
C PRO A 38 3.11 -0.17 -0.51
N ALA A 39 1.97 -0.86 -0.53
CA ALA A 39 1.17 -0.99 -1.74
C ALA A 39 0.64 0.36 -2.24
N SER A 40 0.26 1.26 -1.33
CA SER A 40 -0.22 2.59 -1.70
C SER A 40 0.88 3.42 -2.36
N PHE A 41 2.14 3.29 -1.93
CA PHE A 41 3.26 3.95 -2.62
C PHE A 41 3.54 3.39 -4.02
N ALA A 42 3.18 2.13 -4.29
CA ALA A 42 3.32 1.57 -5.63
C ALA A 42 2.17 1.99 -6.56
N ILE A 43 0.95 2.11 -6.01
CA ILE A 43 -0.28 2.32 -6.79
C ILE A 43 -0.65 3.80 -6.93
N ILE A 44 -0.47 4.62 -5.89
CA ILE A 44 -0.89 6.02 -5.89
C ILE A 44 -0.06 6.89 -6.86
N PRO A 45 1.28 6.82 -6.92
CA PRO A 45 2.08 7.65 -7.82
C PRO A 45 1.77 7.50 -9.32
N PRO A 46 1.58 6.28 -9.88
CA PRO A 46 1.13 6.18 -11.26
C PRO A 46 -0.30 6.67 -11.41
N LEU A 47 -1.20 6.39 -10.45
CA LEU A 47 -2.59 6.84 -10.52
C LEU A 47 -2.71 8.37 -10.55
N ARG A 48 -1.96 9.10 -9.70
CA ARG A 48 -1.96 10.58 -9.70
C ARG A 48 -1.45 11.17 -11.02
N ARG A 49 -0.40 10.58 -11.61
CA ARG A 49 0.13 10.99 -12.91
C ARG A 49 -0.88 10.79 -14.04
N TRP A 50 -1.70 9.73 -13.97
CA TRP A 50 -2.79 9.50 -14.92
C TRP A 50 -3.93 10.50 -14.81
N VAL A 51 -4.18 11.03 -13.60
CA VAL A 51 -5.20 12.07 -13.36
C VAL A 51 -4.69 13.47 -13.78
N GLY A 52 -3.43 13.59 -14.19
CA GLY A 52 -2.81 14.85 -14.63
C GLY A 52 -2.13 15.63 -13.50
N ASP A 53 -1.94 15.01 -12.34
CA ASP A 53 -1.12 15.57 -11.27
C ASP A 53 0.36 15.29 -11.58
N GLU A 54 1.04 16.29 -12.15
CA GLU A 54 2.48 16.24 -12.41
C GLU A 54 3.29 16.55 -11.16
N ASP A 55 4.50 15.99 -11.09
CA ASP A 55 5.39 16.24 -9.97
C ASP A 55 5.89 17.70 -10.03
N PRO A 56 5.81 18.47 -8.92
CA PRO A 56 6.22 19.86 -8.93
C PRO A 56 7.72 19.98 -9.25
N PRO A 57 8.14 21.09 -9.90
CA PRO A 57 9.54 21.31 -10.20
C PRO A 57 10.37 21.35 -8.91
N ARG A 58 11.62 20.88 -9.00
CA ARG A 58 12.52 20.84 -7.85
C ARG A 58 12.75 22.25 -7.32
N ILE A 59 12.48 22.45 -6.03
CA ILE A 59 12.74 23.72 -5.35
C ILE A 59 14.25 24.00 -5.40
N PRO A 60 14.67 25.20 -5.83
CA PRO A 60 16.08 25.57 -5.85
C PRO A 60 16.64 25.59 -4.42
N LEU A 61 17.80 24.97 -4.23
CA LEU A 61 18.47 24.86 -2.92
C LEU A 61 19.52 25.96 -2.70
N THR A 62 19.71 26.83 -3.68
CA THR A 62 20.68 27.94 -3.66
C THR A 62 19.95 29.27 -3.51
N TYR A 63 20.67 30.29 -2.99
CA TYR A 63 20.16 31.65 -2.89
C TYR A 63 19.68 32.14 -4.27
N PRO A 64 18.55 32.87 -4.35
CA PRO A 64 18.06 33.40 -5.61
C PRO A 64 19.05 34.43 -6.20
N GLY A 65 19.90 33.96 -7.11
CA GLY A 65 20.61 34.77 -8.07
C GLY A 65 19.87 34.73 -9.41
N THR A 66 20.06 35.75 -10.24
CA THR A 66 19.44 35.89 -11.57
C THR A 66 20.00 34.89 -12.59
N TYR A 67 19.91 33.59 -12.30
CA TYR A 67 20.20 32.53 -13.25
C TYR A 67 19.10 31.47 -13.14
N ASP A 68 18.40 31.35 -14.27
CA ASP A 68 17.64 30.19 -14.71
C ASP A 68 16.20 30.00 -14.20
N THR A 69 15.34 30.83 -14.77
CA THR A 69 14.09 30.41 -15.42
C THR A 69 14.35 29.40 -16.53
N SER A 70 13.61 28.28 -16.56
CA SER A 70 13.45 27.25 -17.62
C SER A 70 14.31 25.98 -17.55
N VAL A 71 13.71 24.93 -16.97
CA VAL A 71 13.83 23.53 -17.42
C VAL A 71 12.46 22.89 -17.38
#